data_AF-A0A7J8CK30-F1
#
_entry.id   AF-A0A7J8CK30-F1
#
_cell.length_a   1.000
_cell.length_b   1.000
_cell.length_c   1.000
_cell.angle_alpha   90.00
_cell.angle_beta   90.00
_cell.angle_gamma   90.00
#
_symmetry.space_group_name_H-M   'P 1'
#
loop_
_entity.id
_entity.type
_entity.pdbx_description
1 polymer ?
#
loop_
_entity_poly.entity_id
_entity_poly.type
_entity_poly.pdbx_seq_one_letter_code
_entity_poly.pdbx_strand_id
1 'polypeptide(L)'
;MDYQIQIQEEFEERSEILLKEFLKPEKFAEVCEALEKGDVKWNSRGPPNKRFYERAEEGTLPDTLKDCMALFRSEALFLLLSNFTGLKLHFLAPEEEEDEIEDTKEEEAASAPDGTEEGTSYSSSEPEQNQAALSNNSPQSNEQTDPEPGKNEAKKEPSVPTCQGELRHWKTGHYTLIHDNSKPEFALDLLLYCGCEGWEPEYGGFTSYIAKGEDEELLTVNPENNSLALVYRDRETLKFVKHINHRSLEQKKTFPNRTGFWDFSFVYYE
;
A
#
# COMPACT_ATOMS: atom_id res chain seq x y z
N MET A 1 -22.38 9.43 11.98
CA MET A 1 -21.70 9.89 10.76
C MET A 1 -20.40 10.56 11.16
N ASP A 2 -20.51 11.54 12.04
CA ASP A 2 -19.52 12.20 12.90
C ASP A 2 -18.25 11.35 13.19
N TYR A 3 -18.40 10.13 13.74
CA TYR A 3 -17.25 9.27 14.08
C TYR A 3 -16.57 8.61 12.86
N GLN A 4 -17.25 8.46 11.72
CA GLN A 4 -16.63 8.03 10.46
C GLN A 4 -15.80 9.18 9.86
N ILE A 5 -16.31 10.41 9.95
CA ILE A 5 -15.59 11.62 9.52
C ILE A 5 -14.30 11.76 10.33
N GLN A 6 -14.34 11.61 11.66
CA GLN A 6 -13.15 11.63 12.51
C GLN A 6 -12.13 10.53 12.19
N ILE A 7 -12.59 9.33 11.80
CA ILE A 7 -11.72 8.24 11.34
C ILE A 7 -11.07 8.60 10.00
N GLN A 8 -11.82 9.17 9.07
CA GLN A 8 -11.33 9.61 7.77
C GLN A 8 -10.33 10.77 7.91
N GLU A 9 -10.61 11.77 8.74
CA GLU A 9 -9.70 12.90 9.05
C GLU A 9 -8.35 12.40 9.60
N GLU A 10 -8.35 11.46 10.56
CA GLU A 10 -7.09 10.86 11.06
C GLU A 10 -6.39 10.01 9.98
N PHE A 11 -7.15 9.26 9.17
CA PHE A 11 -6.58 8.41 8.12
C PHE A 11 -5.96 9.23 6.98
N GLU A 12 -6.55 10.36 6.59
CA GLU A 12 -6.01 11.27 5.57
C GLU A 12 -4.71 11.95 6.04
N GLU A 13 -4.61 12.35 7.31
CA GLU A 13 -3.36 12.89 7.87
C GLU A 13 -2.24 11.83 7.95
N ARG A 14 -2.59 10.58 8.29
CA ARG A 14 -1.60 9.58 8.78
C ARG A 14 -1.40 8.38 7.85
N SER A 15 -2.25 8.19 6.84
CA SER A 15 -2.36 6.97 5.99
C SER A 15 -2.52 5.64 6.76
N GLU A 16 -2.81 5.70 8.06
CA GLU A 16 -3.01 4.53 8.92
C GLU A 16 -3.99 4.84 10.07
N ILE A 17 -4.76 3.85 10.50
CA ILE A 17 -5.53 3.94 11.74
C ILE A 17 -5.75 2.56 12.39
N LEU A 18 -5.89 2.54 13.72
CA LEU A 18 -6.13 1.34 14.52
C LEU A 18 -7.49 1.40 15.26
N LEU A 19 -8.53 0.81 14.68
CA LEU A 19 -9.87 0.77 15.25
C LEU A 19 -10.00 -0.37 16.27
N LYS A 20 -10.04 -0.03 17.57
CA LYS A 20 -10.16 -1.02 18.65
C LYS A 20 -11.60 -1.48 18.86
N GLU A 21 -11.76 -2.70 19.38
CA GLU A 21 -13.05 -3.38 19.59
C GLU A 21 -13.94 -3.45 18.34
N PHE A 22 -13.33 -3.61 17.16
CA PHE A 22 -13.99 -3.44 15.85
C PHE A 22 -15.16 -4.40 15.60
N LEU A 23 -14.99 -5.70 15.89
CA LEU A 23 -16.11 -6.64 15.89
C LEU A 23 -16.85 -6.55 17.22
N LYS A 24 -18.18 -6.65 17.17
CA LYS A 24 -19.00 -6.73 18.39
C LYS A 24 -18.49 -7.86 19.32
N PRO A 25 -18.38 -7.64 20.64
CA PRO A 25 -17.73 -8.61 21.54
C PRO A 25 -18.29 -10.04 21.45
N GLU A 26 -19.60 -10.20 21.25
CA GLU A 26 -20.22 -11.51 21.07
C GLU A 26 -19.77 -12.22 19.78
N LYS A 27 -19.58 -11.48 18.68
CA LYS A 27 -19.09 -12.03 17.41
C LYS A 27 -17.59 -12.26 17.41
N PHE A 28 -16.82 -11.40 18.08
CA PHE A 28 -15.40 -11.66 18.30
C PHE A 28 -15.17 -12.94 19.14
N ALA A 29 -15.99 -13.16 20.17
CA ALA A 29 -15.93 -14.38 20.97
C ALA A 29 -16.28 -15.65 20.16
N GLU A 30 -17.34 -15.61 19.33
CA GLU A 30 -17.67 -16.72 18.42
C GLU A 30 -16.53 -17.04 17.43
N VAL A 31 -15.90 -16.01 16.85
CA VAL A 31 -14.75 -16.15 15.94
C VAL A 31 -13.55 -16.77 16.66
N CYS A 32 -13.18 -16.28 17.84
CA CYS A 32 -12.08 -16.83 18.63
C CYS A 32 -12.36 -18.28 19.08
N GLU A 33 -13.58 -18.62 19.47
CA GLU A 33 -13.95 -20.01 19.79
C GLU A 33 -13.83 -20.94 18.58
N ALA A 34 -14.25 -20.49 17.40
CA ALA A 34 -14.11 -21.24 16.15
C ALA A 34 -12.64 -21.42 15.72
N LEU A 35 -11.75 -20.49 16.05
CA LEU A 35 -10.30 -20.60 15.81
C LEU A 35 -9.59 -21.53 16.81
N GLU A 36 -9.98 -21.48 18.09
CA GLU A 36 -9.36 -22.30 19.14
C GLU A 36 -9.85 -23.75 19.18
N LYS A 37 -11.09 -24.02 18.76
CA LYS A 37 -11.77 -25.32 18.93
C LYS A 37 -12.31 -25.94 17.63
N GLY A 38 -12.40 -25.16 16.55
CA GLY A 38 -12.91 -25.64 15.26
C GLY A 38 -11.89 -26.46 14.47
N ASP A 39 -12.39 -27.35 13.61
CA ASP A 39 -11.56 -28.13 12.69
C ASP A 39 -11.13 -27.26 11.48
N VAL A 40 -10.20 -26.33 11.73
CA VAL A 40 -9.63 -25.46 10.69
C VAL A 40 -8.43 -26.14 10.06
N LYS A 41 -8.55 -26.51 8.78
CA LYS A 41 -7.46 -27.08 8.00
C LYS A 41 -6.44 -26.01 7.62
N TRP A 42 -5.28 -26.04 8.25
CA TRP A 42 -4.15 -25.14 7.98
C TRP A 42 -3.16 -25.73 6.97
N ASN A 43 -2.69 -24.89 6.04
CA ASN A 43 -1.65 -25.21 5.06
C ASN A 43 -0.48 -24.23 5.20
N SER A 44 0.75 -24.75 5.29
CA SER A 44 1.96 -23.91 5.37
C SER A 44 2.26 -23.22 4.03
N ARG A 45 2.53 -21.91 4.07
CA ARG A 45 2.86 -21.05 2.93
C ARG A 45 4.37 -20.89 2.78
N GLY A 46 4.84 -20.75 1.53
CA GLY A 46 6.26 -20.62 1.18
C GLY A 46 6.48 -19.78 -0.09
N PRO A 47 7.66 -19.87 -0.73
CA PRO A 47 8.88 -20.54 -0.25
C PRO A 47 9.56 -19.78 0.91
N PRO A 48 10.49 -20.41 1.67
CA PRO A 48 11.12 -19.80 2.85
C PRO A 48 11.83 -18.47 2.58
N ASN A 49 12.45 -18.27 1.41
CA ASN A 49 13.06 -16.98 1.04
C ASN A 49 12.05 -15.86 0.73
N LYS A 50 10.78 -16.04 1.10
CA LYS A 50 9.66 -15.12 0.87
C LYS A 50 8.67 -15.09 2.04
N ARG A 51 8.35 -16.26 2.59
CA ARG A 51 7.38 -16.41 3.69
C ARG A 51 7.47 -17.78 4.35
N PHE A 52 7.09 -17.86 5.61
CA PHE A 52 6.70 -19.09 6.27
C PHE A 52 5.62 -18.78 7.31
N TYR A 53 4.38 -19.19 7.05
CA TYR A 53 3.25 -19.07 7.98
C TYR A 53 2.15 -20.07 7.61
N GLU A 54 1.12 -20.21 8.43
CA GLU A 54 -0.02 -21.09 8.14
C GLU A 54 -1.22 -20.29 7.64
N ARG A 55 -1.91 -20.84 6.64
CA ARG A 55 -3.11 -20.26 6.04
C ARG A 55 -4.25 -21.27 6.04
N ALA A 56 -5.45 -20.83 6.38
CA ALA A 56 -6.62 -21.70 6.36
C ALA A 56 -7.02 -22.11 4.92
N GLU A 57 -7.66 -23.28 4.79
CA GLU A 57 -8.28 -23.74 3.55
C GLU A 57 -9.77 -23.35 3.52
N GLU A 58 -10.07 -22.25 2.83
CA GLU A 58 -11.32 -21.51 2.94
C GLU A 58 -12.59 -22.36 2.73
N GLY A 59 -12.60 -23.25 1.74
CA GLY A 59 -13.75 -24.14 1.48
C GLY A 59 -14.10 -25.05 2.67
N THR A 60 -13.12 -25.39 3.50
CA THR A 60 -13.28 -26.24 4.69
C THR A 60 -13.52 -25.47 5.99
N LEU A 61 -13.58 -24.13 5.97
CA LEU A 61 -13.78 -23.34 7.19
C LEU A 61 -15.13 -23.64 7.90
N PRO A 62 -15.18 -23.60 9.24
CA PRO A 62 -16.42 -23.44 10.00
C PRO A 62 -17.21 -22.21 9.54
N ASP A 63 -18.54 -22.28 9.62
CA ASP A 63 -19.42 -21.27 9.02
C ASP A 63 -19.23 -19.86 9.65
N THR A 64 -19.01 -19.76 10.97
CA THR A 64 -18.63 -18.50 11.65
C THR A 64 -17.40 -17.82 11.02
N LEU A 65 -16.42 -18.61 10.56
CA LEU A 65 -15.20 -18.09 9.93
C LEU A 65 -15.42 -17.80 8.44
N LYS A 66 -16.32 -18.52 7.76
CA LYS A 66 -16.78 -18.18 6.41
C LYS A 66 -17.56 -16.87 6.38
N ASP A 67 -18.46 -16.65 7.34
CA ASP A 67 -19.24 -15.41 7.48
C ASP A 67 -18.31 -14.22 7.77
N CYS A 68 -17.27 -14.42 8.59
CA CYS A 68 -16.25 -13.39 8.83
C CYS A 68 -15.40 -13.11 7.57
N MET A 69 -14.97 -14.14 6.84
CA MET A 69 -14.31 -13.96 5.53
C MET A 69 -15.23 -13.28 4.49
N ALA A 70 -16.55 -13.51 4.56
CA ALA A 70 -17.54 -12.90 3.67
C ALA A 70 -17.84 -11.44 4.03
N LEU A 71 -17.83 -11.07 5.32
CA LEU A 71 -17.88 -9.67 5.77
C LEU A 71 -16.76 -8.86 5.11
N PHE A 72 -15.52 -9.35 5.17
CA PHE A 72 -14.34 -8.76 4.52
C PHE A 72 -14.31 -8.87 2.99
N ARG A 73 -15.40 -9.35 2.35
CA ARG A 73 -15.62 -9.25 0.89
C ARG A 73 -16.99 -8.68 0.53
N SER A 74 -17.72 -8.14 1.51
CA SER A 74 -19.07 -7.62 1.30
C SER A 74 -19.03 -6.21 0.73
N GLU A 75 -19.92 -5.94 -0.23
CA GLU A 75 -20.13 -4.60 -0.83
C GLU A 75 -20.31 -3.51 0.23
N ALA A 76 -21.03 -3.83 1.31
CA ALA A 76 -21.24 -2.94 2.45
C ALA A 76 -19.95 -2.61 3.21
N LEU A 77 -18.94 -3.50 3.24
CA LEU A 77 -17.64 -3.20 3.83
C LEU A 77 -16.74 -2.40 2.88
N PHE A 78 -16.78 -2.65 1.58
CA PHE A 78 -16.08 -1.78 0.61
C PHE A 78 -16.52 -0.32 0.76
N LEU A 79 -17.84 -0.08 0.85
CA LEU A 79 -18.39 1.25 1.11
C LEU A 79 -18.02 1.79 2.52
N LEU A 80 -17.95 0.93 3.54
CA LEU A 80 -17.50 1.35 4.88
C LEU A 80 -16.02 1.77 4.89
N LEU A 81 -15.16 1.08 4.14
CA LEU A 81 -13.75 1.39 4.03
C LEU A 81 -13.51 2.68 3.26
N SER A 82 -14.25 2.96 2.18
CA SER A 82 -14.28 4.30 1.56
C SER A 82 -14.60 5.39 2.59
N ASN A 83 -15.68 5.21 3.36
CA ASN A 83 -16.09 6.15 4.42
C ASN A 83 -15.14 6.21 5.64
N PHE A 84 -14.03 5.46 5.63
CA PHE A 84 -12.96 5.52 6.63
C PHE A 84 -11.64 6.04 6.05
N THR A 85 -11.50 6.17 4.72
CA THR A 85 -10.19 6.33 4.07
C THR A 85 -10.16 7.26 2.85
N GLY A 86 -11.29 7.86 2.44
CA GLY A 86 -11.43 8.64 1.20
C GLY A 86 -11.55 7.76 -0.06
N LEU A 87 -10.64 6.79 -0.19
CA LEU A 87 -10.45 5.88 -1.34
C LEU A 87 -11.73 5.39 -2.01
N LYS A 88 -11.74 5.34 -3.35
CA LYS A 88 -12.88 5.00 -4.21
C LYS A 88 -13.17 3.50 -4.30
N LEU A 89 -13.10 2.79 -3.18
CA LEU A 89 -13.40 1.36 -3.05
C LEU A 89 -14.88 1.01 -3.33
N HIS A 90 -15.79 1.99 -3.48
CA HIS A 90 -17.18 1.72 -3.85
C HIS A 90 -17.79 2.80 -4.75
N PHE A 91 -18.68 2.41 -5.67
CA PHE A 91 -19.30 3.34 -6.63
C PHE A 91 -20.26 4.37 -5.99
N LEU A 92 -20.76 4.10 -4.77
CA LEU A 92 -21.54 5.05 -3.95
C LEU A 92 -20.71 5.86 -2.95
N ALA A 93 -19.39 5.63 -2.87
CA ALA A 93 -18.52 6.54 -2.13
C ALA A 93 -18.51 7.92 -2.80
N PRO A 94 -18.14 9.00 -2.10
CA PRO A 94 -17.81 10.28 -2.72
C PRO A 94 -16.82 10.13 -3.89
N GLU A 95 -16.76 11.13 -4.74
CA GLU A 95 -15.58 11.35 -5.59
C GLU A 95 -14.78 12.42 -4.86
N GLU A 96 -13.46 12.21 -4.74
CA GLU A 96 -12.57 13.29 -4.34
C GLU A 96 -12.71 14.39 -5.40
N GLU A 97 -12.96 15.63 -4.95
CA GLU A 97 -12.86 16.78 -5.85
C GLU A 97 -11.37 16.89 -6.20
N GLU A 98 -10.97 16.49 -7.42
CA GLU A 98 -9.58 16.59 -7.89
C GLU A 98 -9.18 18.08 -7.82
N ASP A 99 -8.45 18.46 -6.77
CA ASP A 99 -7.88 19.80 -6.61
C ASP A 99 -7.08 20.10 -7.89
N GLU A 100 -7.56 21.05 -8.70
CA GLU A 100 -6.88 21.46 -9.92
C GLU A 100 -5.54 22.10 -9.54
N ILE A 101 -4.47 21.29 -9.55
CA ILE A 101 -3.10 21.75 -9.38
C ILE A 101 -2.80 22.70 -10.53
N GLU A 102 -2.99 24.00 -10.30
CA GLU A 102 -2.59 25.06 -11.23
C GLU A 102 -1.06 25.00 -11.40
N ASP A 103 -0.64 24.29 -12.46
CA ASP A 103 0.72 24.30 -13.04
C ASP A 103 1.09 25.76 -13.37
N THR A 104 1.54 26.48 -12.35
CA THR A 104 1.87 27.90 -12.38
C THR A 104 3.24 28.04 -13.02
N LYS A 105 3.25 27.92 -14.34
CA LYS A 105 4.43 28.05 -15.19
C LYS A 105 5.12 29.37 -14.93
N GLU A 106 6.30 29.32 -14.31
CA GLU A 106 7.22 30.45 -14.27
C GLU A 106 7.66 30.78 -15.71
N GLU A 107 7.18 31.89 -16.26
CA GLU A 107 7.57 32.34 -17.59
C GLU A 107 9.02 32.87 -17.55
N GLU A 108 9.92 32.27 -18.36
CA GLU A 108 11.27 32.79 -18.58
C GLU A 108 11.22 34.15 -19.30
N ALA A 109 11.14 35.23 -18.52
CA ALA A 109 11.15 36.61 -19.01
C ALA A 109 12.55 37.05 -19.49
N ALA A 110 13.01 36.51 -20.62
CA ALA A 110 14.24 36.93 -21.28
C ALA A 110 14.14 38.39 -21.76
N SER A 111 15.04 39.28 -21.31
CA SER A 111 15.13 40.67 -21.78
C SER A 111 16.54 41.25 -21.60
N ALA A 112 17.10 41.73 -22.71
CA ALA A 112 18.36 42.47 -22.85
C ALA A 112 18.30 43.27 -24.18
N PRO A 113 19.20 44.22 -24.49
CA PRO A 113 20.38 44.68 -23.73
C PRO A 113 20.44 46.24 -23.55
N ASP A 114 21.52 46.78 -22.98
CA ASP A 114 22.48 47.65 -23.70
C ASP A 114 23.79 47.81 -22.88
N GLY A 115 24.78 48.58 -23.38
CA GLY A 115 26.16 48.70 -22.88
C GLY A 115 26.38 49.28 -21.48
N THR A 116 27.63 49.46 -21.01
CA THR A 116 28.91 49.66 -21.74
C THR A 116 30.14 49.22 -20.92
N GLU A 117 31.24 48.89 -21.62
CA GLU A 117 32.69 49.09 -21.30
C GLU A 117 33.22 48.71 -19.88
N GLU A 118 34.44 48.18 -19.66
CA GLU A 118 35.73 48.19 -20.39
C GLU A 118 36.62 47.02 -19.88
N GLY A 119 37.73 46.62 -20.54
CA GLY A 119 38.85 45.94 -19.83
C GLY A 119 39.52 44.67 -20.40
N THR A 120 40.43 44.84 -21.37
CA THR A 120 41.82 44.32 -21.31
C THR A 120 42.16 42.80 -21.30
N SER A 121 42.34 42.25 -22.52
CA SER A 121 43.61 41.65 -23.02
C SER A 121 43.89 40.11 -23.02
N TYR A 122 44.79 39.73 -23.95
CA TYR A 122 45.50 38.45 -24.19
C TYR A 122 44.65 37.31 -24.81
N SER A 123 44.64 37.05 -26.13
CA SER A 123 45.71 36.52 -27.04
C SER A 123 45.99 35.00 -26.83
N SER A 124 46.06 34.11 -27.83
CA SER A 124 46.51 34.28 -29.23
C SER A 124 46.01 33.20 -30.23
N SER A 125 46.03 33.54 -31.53
CA SER A 125 46.32 32.68 -32.74
C SER A 125 45.45 31.46 -33.14
N GLU A 126 44.78 31.59 -34.30
CA GLU A 126 44.44 30.55 -35.31
C GLU A 126 45.71 30.20 -36.18
N PRO A 127 45.65 29.55 -37.39
CA PRO A 127 44.61 28.81 -38.15
C PRO A 127 45.13 27.38 -38.57
N GLU A 128 44.81 26.62 -39.66
CA GLU A 128 44.13 26.78 -40.97
C GLU A 128 43.42 25.48 -41.47
N GLN A 129 42.38 25.67 -42.32
CA GLN A 129 42.01 24.97 -43.59
C GLN A 129 42.34 23.46 -43.79
N ASN A 130 41.41 22.61 -44.28
CA ASN A 130 40.86 22.62 -45.66
C ASN A 130 39.58 21.74 -45.74
N GLN A 131 38.49 22.13 -46.44
CA GLN A 131 38.21 21.94 -47.89
C GLN A 131 38.17 20.46 -48.38
N ALA A 132 37.21 20.00 -49.22
CA ALA A 132 35.95 20.59 -49.74
C ALA A 132 35.09 19.51 -50.46
N ALA A 133 34.00 19.96 -51.10
CA ALA A 133 33.16 19.29 -52.13
C ALA A 133 32.02 18.33 -51.67
N LEU A 134 30.86 18.25 -52.35
CA LEU A 134 29.98 19.22 -53.06
C LEU A 134 28.81 18.46 -53.74
N SER A 135 27.60 19.04 -53.75
CA SER A 135 26.41 18.83 -54.65
C SER A 135 25.11 18.69 -53.83
N ASN A 136 24.24 19.69 -53.67
CA ASN A 136 23.48 20.53 -54.62
C ASN A 136 22.38 19.78 -55.40
N ASN A 137 21.11 19.86 -54.96
CA ASN A 137 20.15 20.85 -55.50
C ASN A 137 18.73 20.73 -54.89
N SER A 138 18.07 21.87 -54.73
CA SER A 138 16.64 22.07 -54.43
C SER A 138 16.02 22.90 -55.60
N PRO A 139 14.78 23.44 -55.56
CA PRO A 139 13.61 23.18 -54.69
C PRO A 139 12.30 22.97 -55.51
N GLN A 140 11.14 22.73 -54.85
CA GLN A 140 9.94 23.58 -55.01
C GLN A 140 8.75 23.22 -54.08
N SER A 141 8.21 24.27 -53.44
CA SER A 141 6.84 24.51 -52.96
C SER A 141 5.82 23.37 -52.76
N ASN A 142 5.25 23.29 -51.55
CA ASN A 142 3.85 23.73 -51.35
C ASN A 142 3.60 24.20 -49.90
N GLU A 143 2.48 24.87 -49.65
CA GLU A 143 2.13 25.55 -48.39
C GLU A 143 1.27 24.69 -47.45
N GLN A 144 1.30 25.01 -46.13
CA GLN A 144 0.24 24.85 -45.09
C GLN A 144 -0.55 23.53 -45.00
N THR A 145 -0.76 22.90 -43.83
CA THR A 145 -1.04 23.43 -42.47
C THR A 145 -0.56 22.48 -41.36
N ASP A 146 -0.32 23.00 -40.15
CA ASP A 146 -0.23 22.20 -38.93
C ASP A 146 -1.56 21.50 -38.56
N PRO A 147 -1.50 20.25 -38.07
CA PRO A 147 -2.42 19.71 -37.09
C PRO A 147 -1.71 19.56 -35.74
N GLU A 148 -2.27 20.15 -34.68
CA GLU A 148 -1.74 20.00 -33.32
C GLU A 148 -1.68 18.52 -32.89
N PRO A 149 -0.68 18.11 -32.09
CA PRO A 149 -0.68 16.81 -31.43
C PRO A 149 -1.73 16.82 -30.31
N GLY A 150 -3.00 16.71 -30.68
CA GLY A 150 -4.12 16.73 -29.76
C GLY A 150 -3.92 15.71 -28.64
N LYS A 151 -3.93 16.19 -27.39
CA LYS A 151 -3.86 15.34 -26.21
C LYS A 151 -5.05 14.36 -26.21
N ASN A 152 -4.81 13.14 -26.67
CA ASN A 152 -5.64 12.01 -26.31
C ASN A 152 -5.37 11.66 -24.84
N GLU A 153 -5.94 12.48 -23.94
CA GLU A 153 -6.16 12.11 -22.56
C GLU A 153 -7.12 10.91 -22.57
N ALA A 154 -6.52 9.72 -22.65
CA ALA A 154 -7.20 8.45 -22.52
C ALA A 154 -7.75 8.38 -21.10
N LYS A 155 -9.00 8.84 -20.93
CA LYS A 155 -9.78 8.68 -19.71
C LYS A 155 -9.62 7.25 -19.25
N LYS A 156 -9.01 7.05 -18.08
CA LYS A 156 -8.95 5.73 -17.45
C LYS A 156 -10.37 5.21 -17.41
N GLU A 157 -10.62 4.01 -17.93
CA GLU A 157 -11.87 3.33 -17.61
C GLU A 157 -11.90 3.19 -16.08
N PRO A 158 -13.05 3.48 -15.42
CA PRO A 158 -13.12 3.38 -13.96
C PRO A 158 -12.75 1.95 -13.57
N SER A 159 -11.73 1.84 -12.72
CA SER A 159 -11.34 0.55 -12.16
C SER A 159 -12.52 -0.04 -11.37
N VAL A 160 -12.55 -1.36 -11.29
CA VAL A 160 -13.57 -2.07 -10.52
C VAL A 160 -12.91 -2.49 -9.22
N PRO A 161 -13.28 -1.92 -8.07
CA PRO A 161 -12.61 -2.22 -6.82
C PRO A 161 -12.58 -3.72 -6.51
N THR A 162 -11.41 -4.19 -6.09
CA THR A 162 -11.19 -5.61 -5.79
C THR A 162 -10.56 -5.79 -4.42
N CYS A 163 -10.65 -7.00 -3.88
CA CYS A 163 -9.87 -7.40 -2.73
C CYS A 163 -9.30 -8.81 -2.89
N GLN A 164 -8.23 -9.07 -2.18
CA GLN A 164 -7.76 -10.41 -1.85
C GLN A 164 -7.59 -10.52 -0.34
N GLY A 165 -7.86 -11.68 0.24
CA GLY A 165 -7.68 -11.86 1.67
C GLY A 165 -7.65 -13.32 2.10
N GLU A 166 -6.94 -13.56 3.19
CA GLU A 166 -6.69 -14.88 3.77
C GLU A 166 -6.66 -14.83 5.31
N LEU A 167 -7.25 -15.85 5.93
CA LEU A 167 -7.13 -16.12 7.37
C LEU A 167 -5.78 -16.82 7.63
N ARG A 168 -4.97 -16.23 8.51
CA ARG A 168 -3.59 -16.63 8.81
C ARG A 168 -3.44 -17.09 10.27
N HIS A 169 -2.45 -17.95 10.52
CA HIS A 169 -2.04 -18.42 11.84
C HIS A 169 -0.54 -18.21 12.05
N TRP A 170 -0.20 -17.62 13.18
CA TRP A 170 1.11 -17.04 13.50
C TRP A 170 1.65 -17.62 14.80
N LYS A 171 2.71 -18.42 14.70
CA LYS A 171 3.36 -19.09 15.85
C LYS A 171 4.87 -19.04 15.71
N THR A 172 5.58 -19.53 16.73
CA THR A 172 7.05 -19.57 16.79
C THR A 172 7.66 -20.11 15.49
N GLY A 173 8.56 -19.34 14.90
CA GLY A 173 9.22 -19.62 13.62
C GLY A 173 8.55 -19.01 12.38
N HIS A 174 7.32 -18.49 12.46
CA HIS A 174 6.64 -17.87 11.31
C HIS A 174 7.16 -16.44 11.01
N TYR A 175 7.13 -16.03 9.73
CA TYR A 175 7.57 -14.71 9.22
C TYR A 175 7.09 -14.45 7.77
N THR A 176 7.23 -13.21 7.29
CA THR A 176 7.42 -12.91 5.86
C THR A 176 8.73 -12.14 5.63
N LEU A 177 9.18 -12.09 4.37
CA LEU A 177 10.33 -11.31 3.92
C LEU A 177 9.94 -10.45 2.72
N ILE A 178 10.56 -9.27 2.63
CA ILE A 178 10.60 -8.49 1.39
C ILE A 178 11.36 -9.30 0.32
N HIS A 179 10.89 -9.21 -0.93
CA HIS A 179 11.47 -9.95 -2.05
C HIS A 179 11.23 -9.23 -3.39
N ASP A 180 12.10 -9.44 -4.36
CA ASP A 180 12.15 -8.73 -5.65
C ASP A 180 10.83 -8.83 -6.46
N ASN A 181 10.05 -9.89 -6.26
CA ASN A 181 8.74 -10.08 -6.90
C ASN A 181 7.57 -9.43 -6.14
N SER A 182 7.83 -8.57 -5.15
CA SER A 182 6.79 -7.76 -4.51
C SER A 182 6.43 -6.65 -5.47
N LYS A 183 5.17 -6.63 -5.94
CA LYS A 183 4.70 -5.55 -6.79
C LYS A 183 4.63 -4.23 -5.98
N PRO A 184 5.21 -3.13 -6.47
CA PRO A 184 4.90 -1.79 -5.98
C PRO A 184 3.53 -1.37 -6.56
N GLU A 185 2.50 -1.33 -5.72
CA GLU A 185 1.10 -1.22 -6.14
C GLU A 185 0.29 -0.56 -5.01
N PHE A 186 -0.42 0.54 -5.34
CA PHE A 186 -1.29 1.26 -4.40
C PHE A 186 -2.36 0.31 -3.86
N ALA A 187 -2.52 0.29 -2.53
CA ALA A 187 -3.44 -0.66 -1.89
C ALA A 187 -3.73 -0.29 -0.43
N LEU A 188 -4.97 -0.52 0.00
CA LEU A 188 -5.36 -0.47 1.41
C LEU A 188 -5.18 -1.87 2.02
N ASP A 189 -4.27 -1.99 2.98
CA ASP A 189 -4.12 -3.20 3.79
C ASP A 189 -5.06 -3.17 5.00
N LEU A 190 -5.66 -4.32 5.31
CA LEU A 190 -6.52 -4.53 6.47
C LEU A 190 -6.03 -5.73 7.28
N LEU A 191 -5.94 -5.56 8.61
CA LEU A 191 -5.53 -6.60 9.56
C LEU A 191 -6.48 -6.60 10.77
N LEU A 192 -7.26 -7.68 10.97
CA LEU A 192 -7.99 -7.92 12.22
C LEU A 192 -7.33 -9.06 13.01
N TYR A 193 -6.88 -8.78 14.23
CA TYR A 193 -6.18 -9.76 15.07
C TYR A 193 -7.10 -10.51 16.05
N CYS A 194 -6.84 -11.82 16.22
CA CYS A 194 -7.58 -12.73 17.09
C CYS A 194 -6.65 -13.62 17.93
N GLY A 195 -6.92 -13.77 19.22
CA GLY A 195 -6.19 -14.66 20.13
C GLY A 195 -4.81 -14.15 20.59
N CYS A 196 -4.51 -12.86 20.46
CA CYS A 196 -3.22 -12.26 20.83
C CYS A 196 -3.17 -11.62 22.23
N GLU A 197 -4.06 -12.00 23.16
CA GLU A 197 -3.96 -11.56 24.57
C GLU A 197 -2.57 -11.87 25.16
N GLY A 198 -1.91 -10.86 25.75
CA GLY A 198 -0.57 -11.00 26.33
C GLY A 198 0.54 -11.28 25.31
N TRP A 199 0.38 -10.78 24.08
CA TRP A 199 1.43 -10.82 23.05
C TRP A 199 2.29 -9.55 23.09
N GLU A 200 3.59 -9.72 23.35
CA GLU A 200 4.52 -8.60 23.51
C GLU A 200 5.38 -8.38 22.24
N PRO A 201 5.80 -7.15 21.90
CA PRO A 201 6.61 -6.86 20.70
C PRO A 201 7.91 -7.66 20.62
N GLU A 202 8.54 -7.97 21.77
CA GLU A 202 9.74 -8.81 21.88
C GLU A 202 9.54 -10.25 21.38
N TYR A 203 8.29 -10.68 21.14
CA TYR A 203 7.99 -11.99 20.57
C TYR A 203 8.11 -11.99 19.04
N GLY A 204 8.07 -10.83 18.38
CA GLY A 204 7.88 -10.70 16.93
C GLY A 204 6.41 -10.82 16.52
N GLY A 205 6.13 -11.05 15.24
CA GLY A 205 4.77 -11.20 14.72
C GLY A 205 4.03 -9.89 14.42
N PHE A 206 4.61 -8.74 14.78
CA PHE A 206 4.15 -7.44 14.30
C PHE A 206 4.42 -7.26 12.80
N THR A 207 3.59 -6.45 12.13
CA THR A 207 3.78 -6.06 10.73
C THR A 207 4.53 -4.74 10.69
N SER A 208 5.73 -4.74 10.10
CA SER A 208 6.54 -3.53 9.88
C SER A 208 6.38 -3.08 8.42
N TYR A 209 6.22 -1.79 8.22
CA TYR A 209 6.14 -1.08 6.94
C TYR A 209 7.37 -0.18 6.80
N ILE A 210 8.06 -0.24 5.67
CA ILE A 210 9.35 0.44 5.45
C ILE A 210 9.41 1.10 4.07
N ALA A 211 10.24 2.13 3.92
CA ALA A 211 10.51 2.76 2.63
C ALA A 211 11.39 1.89 1.71
N LYS A 212 11.14 1.93 0.40
CA LYS A 212 11.73 1.03 -0.60
C LYS A 212 13.13 1.47 -1.03
N GLY A 213 14.12 0.77 -0.48
CA GLY A 213 15.54 1.02 -0.76
C GLY A 213 16.24 1.84 0.33
N GLU A 214 15.55 2.11 1.43
CA GLU A 214 16.00 2.89 2.58
C GLU A 214 15.93 2.02 3.84
N ASP A 215 16.66 2.39 4.89
CA ASP A 215 16.66 1.71 6.19
C ASP A 215 15.60 2.27 7.18
N GLU A 216 14.59 3.01 6.67
CA GLU A 216 13.57 3.70 7.47
C GLU A 216 12.30 2.86 7.68
N GLU A 217 11.93 2.65 8.94
CA GLU A 217 10.64 2.04 9.33
C GLU A 217 9.59 3.13 9.53
N LEU A 218 8.55 3.10 8.68
CA LEU A 218 7.46 4.07 8.63
C LEU A 218 6.39 3.79 9.69
N LEU A 219 6.06 2.50 9.88
CA LEU A 219 4.99 2.07 10.80
C LEU A 219 5.21 0.63 11.27
N THR A 220 4.96 0.36 12.56
CA THR A 220 4.87 -1.01 13.11
C THR A 220 3.49 -1.24 13.73
N VAL A 221 2.74 -2.19 13.14
CA VAL A 221 1.42 -2.64 13.61
C VAL A 221 1.59 -3.88 14.48
N ASN A 222 1.25 -3.73 15.77
CA ASN A 222 1.36 -4.80 16.77
C ASN A 222 0.06 -5.64 16.85
N PRO A 223 0.12 -6.96 17.13
CA PRO A 223 -1.08 -7.78 17.30
C PRO A 223 -1.89 -7.39 18.56
N GLU A 224 -2.97 -6.64 18.40
CA GLU A 224 -3.89 -6.27 19.50
C GLU A 224 -5.31 -6.83 19.26
N ASN A 225 -5.85 -7.50 20.29
CA ASN A 225 -7.04 -8.33 20.14
C ASN A 225 -8.27 -7.50 19.74
N ASN A 226 -9.02 -7.97 18.74
CA ASN A 226 -10.20 -7.27 18.19
C ASN A 226 -9.90 -5.84 17.69
N SER A 227 -8.63 -5.52 17.41
CA SER A 227 -8.26 -4.26 16.78
C SER A 227 -8.07 -4.46 15.28
N LEU A 228 -8.70 -3.59 14.50
CA LEU A 228 -8.60 -3.52 13.05
C LEU A 228 -7.58 -2.44 12.68
N ALA A 229 -6.42 -2.83 12.16
CA ALA A 229 -5.49 -1.90 11.54
C ALA A 229 -5.85 -1.72 10.06
N LEU A 230 -5.96 -0.47 9.62
CA LEU A 230 -5.99 -0.08 8.22
C LEU A 230 -4.69 0.66 7.92
N VAL A 231 -4.02 0.34 6.81
CA VAL A 231 -2.79 1.01 6.37
C VAL A 231 -2.83 1.18 4.86
N TYR A 232 -2.82 2.41 4.36
CA TYR A 232 -2.62 2.66 2.94
C TYR A 232 -1.15 2.54 2.59
N ARG A 233 -0.85 1.95 1.44
CA ARG A 233 0.49 1.87 0.88
C ARG A 233 0.53 2.46 -0.51
N ASP A 234 1.59 3.17 -0.79
CA ASP A 234 1.97 3.63 -2.11
C ASP A 234 2.84 2.57 -2.86
N ARG A 235 3.61 3.02 -3.84
CA ARG A 235 4.53 2.18 -4.63
C ARG A 235 5.90 2.01 -3.98
N GLU A 236 6.29 2.91 -3.09
CA GLU A 236 7.57 2.88 -2.37
C GLU A 236 7.43 2.34 -0.93
N THR A 237 6.22 2.05 -0.44
CA THR A 237 6.02 1.37 0.84
C THR A 237 6.03 -0.15 0.69
N LEU A 238 6.97 -0.82 1.37
CA LEU A 238 7.07 -2.27 1.49
C LEU A 238 6.64 -2.72 2.89
N LYS A 239 6.26 -4.00 3.06
CA LYS A 239 5.91 -4.55 4.38
C LYS A 239 6.39 -5.98 4.61
N PHE A 240 6.60 -6.35 5.86
CA PHE A 240 6.85 -7.73 6.29
C PHE A 240 6.34 -8.01 7.72
N VAL A 241 6.12 -9.28 8.04
CA VAL A 241 5.77 -9.74 9.40
C VAL A 241 7.04 -10.25 10.08
N LYS A 242 7.42 -9.63 11.20
CA LYS A 242 8.68 -9.93 11.91
C LYS A 242 8.70 -11.38 12.41
N HIS A 243 9.83 -12.06 12.25
CA HIS A 243 10.00 -13.45 12.71
C HIS A 243 9.64 -13.64 14.18
N ILE A 244 8.67 -14.54 14.42
CA ILE A 244 8.19 -14.88 15.75
C ILE A 244 9.22 -15.77 16.46
N ASN A 245 9.90 -15.24 17.46
CA ASN A 245 10.98 -15.92 18.15
C ASN A 245 10.49 -16.72 19.38
N HIS A 246 11.38 -17.50 19.99
CA HIS A 246 11.05 -18.43 21.08
C HIS A 246 10.52 -17.77 22.36
N ARG A 247 10.64 -16.43 22.53
CA ARG A 247 9.95 -15.70 23.63
C ARG A 247 8.43 -15.80 23.54
N SER A 248 7.86 -16.00 22.34
CA SER A 248 6.42 -16.31 22.16
C SER A 248 5.92 -17.50 22.98
N LEU A 249 6.79 -18.43 23.37
CA LEU A 249 6.43 -19.55 24.26
C LEU A 249 6.05 -19.09 25.67
N GLU A 250 6.40 -17.87 26.07
CA GLU A 250 5.98 -17.28 27.35
C GLU A 250 4.47 -17.02 27.40
N GLN A 251 3.78 -16.87 26.25
CA GLN A 251 2.31 -16.82 26.15
C GLN A 251 1.66 -18.04 26.84
N LYS A 252 2.29 -19.22 26.77
CA LYS A 252 1.79 -20.47 27.39
C LYS A 252 1.80 -20.46 28.92
N LYS A 253 2.43 -19.49 29.57
CA LYS A 253 2.32 -19.29 31.03
C LYS A 253 0.90 -18.87 31.43
N THR A 254 0.24 -18.09 30.57
CA THR A 254 -1.11 -17.56 30.77
C THR A 254 -2.15 -18.38 30.01
N PHE A 255 -1.84 -18.75 28.76
CA PHE A 255 -2.75 -19.45 27.84
C PHE A 255 -2.11 -20.78 27.36
N PRO A 256 -2.02 -21.82 28.22
CA PRO A 256 -1.22 -23.02 27.93
C PRO A 256 -1.63 -23.77 26.65
N ASN A 257 -2.93 -23.75 26.33
CA ASN A 257 -3.50 -24.41 25.15
C ASN A 257 -3.23 -23.61 23.86
N ARG A 258 -3.12 -22.28 23.94
CA ARG A 258 -2.91 -21.41 22.77
C ARG A 258 -1.46 -21.45 22.31
N THR A 259 -1.22 -21.33 21.01
CA THR A 259 0.11 -21.51 20.41
C THR A 259 0.33 -20.45 19.34
N GLY A 260 0.44 -19.18 19.75
CA GLY A 260 0.48 -18.04 18.83
C GLY A 260 -0.84 -17.28 18.78
N PHE A 261 -1.13 -16.69 17.62
CA PHE A 261 -2.35 -15.91 17.35
C PHE A 261 -2.79 -16.08 15.89
N TRP A 262 -3.94 -15.51 15.55
CA TRP A 262 -4.52 -15.50 14.21
C TRP A 262 -4.79 -14.07 13.73
N ASP A 263 -4.88 -13.90 12.41
CA ASP A 263 -5.46 -12.68 11.84
C ASP A 263 -6.25 -12.95 10.55
N PHE A 264 -7.20 -12.05 10.28
CA PHE A 264 -7.79 -11.89 8.95
C PHE A 264 -6.99 -10.80 8.25
N SER A 265 -6.27 -11.16 7.19
CA SER A 265 -5.46 -10.21 6.42
C SER A 265 -6.03 -10.04 5.02
N PHE A 266 -6.43 -8.82 4.71
CA PHE A 266 -7.01 -8.42 3.44
C PHE A 266 -6.19 -7.28 2.81
N VAL A 267 -6.31 -7.15 1.50
CA VAL A 267 -5.72 -6.08 0.68
C VAL A 267 -6.78 -5.67 -0.32
N TYR A 268 -7.13 -4.39 -0.35
CA TYR A 268 -8.11 -3.78 -1.25
C TYR A 268 -7.40 -2.88 -2.26
N TYR A 269 -8.00 -2.80 -3.44
CA TYR A 269 -7.57 -2.02 -4.59
C TYR A 269 -8.78 -1.31 -5.18
N GLU A 270 -8.57 -0.13 -5.73
CA GLU A 270 -9.56 0.65 -6.50
C GLU A 270 -9.73 0.12 -7.92
#